data_AF-A0A327H446-F1
#
_entry.id   AF-A0A327H446-F1
#
_cell.length_a   1.000
_cell.length_b   1.000
_cell.length_c   1.000
_cell.angle_alpha   90.00
_cell.angle_beta   90.00
_cell.angle_gamma   90.00
#
_symmetry.space_group_name_H-M   'P 1'
#
loop_
_entity.id
_entity.type
_entity.pdbx_description
1 polymer ?
#
loop_
_entity_poly.entity_id
_entity_poly.type
_entity_poly.pdbx_seq_one_letter_code
_entity_poly.pdbx_strand_id
1 'polypeptide(L)'
;MHLLVLGSMRQMYWRRRIGIAMLVVFLPVNAPLFLLAVEAMDITINSPDWFVGLSFLSLFIIGGILAFMPRISLMRLFQDGTHP
;
A
#
# COMPACT_ATOMS: atom_id res chain seq x y z
N MET A 1 20.32 -8.80 -22.94
CA MET A 1 20.44 -8.23 -21.57
C MET A 1 19.67 -6.91 -21.36
N HIS A 2 19.33 -6.14 -22.40
CA HIS A 2 18.59 -4.87 -22.29
C HIS A 2 17.10 -5.00 -21.90
N LEU A 3 16.47 -6.17 -22.10
CA LEU A 3 15.04 -6.39 -21.83
C LEU A 3 14.71 -6.72 -20.36
N LEU A 4 15.65 -7.30 -19.62
CA LEU A 4 15.45 -7.67 -18.21
C LEU A 4 15.50 -6.44 -17.28
N VAL A 5 16.26 -5.41 -17.64
CA VAL A 5 16.36 -4.16 -16.88
C VAL A 5 15.07 -3.34 -16.98
N LEU A 6 14.39 -3.36 -18.14
CA LEU A 6 13.10 -2.69 -18.30
C LEU A 6 12.01 -3.31 -17.41
N GLY A 7 12.00 -4.65 -17.27
CA GLY A 7 11.08 -5.36 -16.37
C GLY A 7 11.32 -5.02 -14.90
N SER A 8 12.59 -4.91 -14.49
CA SER A 8 13.02 -4.53 -13.14
C SER A 8 12.63 -3.08 -12.78
N MET A 9 12.83 -2.13 -13.69
CA MET A 9 12.44 -0.72 -13.50
C MET A 9 10.91 -0.56 -13.42
N ARG A 10 10.14 -1.35 -14.20
CA ARG A 10 8.67 -1.37 -14.17
C ARG A 10 8.14 -1.93 -12.84
N GLN A 11 8.75 -2.98 -12.31
CA GLN A 11 8.42 -3.58 -10.99
C GLN A 11 8.68 -2.60 -9.82
N MET A 12 9.74 -1.79 -9.91
CA MET A 12 10.09 -0.82 -8.87
C MET A 12 9.06 0.31 -8.75
N TYR A 13 8.50 0.78 -9.88
CA TYR A 13 7.37 1.71 -9.89
C TYR A 13 6.04 1.04 -9.53
N TRP A 14 5.88 -0.25 -9.83
CA TRP A 14 4.64 -0.98 -9.59
C TRP A 14 4.28 -1.08 -8.10
N ARG A 15 5.26 -1.38 -7.25
CA ARG A 15 5.06 -1.44 -5.78
C ARG A 15 4.61 -0.09 -5.21
N ARG A 16 5.22 1.00 -5.68
CA ARG A 16 4.86 2.36 -5.24
C ARG A 16 3.47 2.76 -5.73
N ARG A 17 3.12 2.41 -6.98
CA ARG A 17 1.78 2.61 -7.52
C ARG A 17 0.71 1.82 -6.77
N ILE A 18 0.99 0.57 -6.40
CA ILE A 18 0.09 -0.24 -5.57
C ILE A 18 -0.09 0.39 -4.19
N GLY A 19 0.99 0.83 -3.54
CA GLY A 19 0.91 1.50 -2.24
C GLY A 19 0.08 2.79 -2.30
N ILE A 20 0.28 3.63 -3.33
CA ILE A 20 -0.50 4.84 -3.54
C ILE A 20 -1.98 4.51 -3.83
N ALA A 21 -2.24 3.49 -4.65
CA ALA A 21 -3.61 3.04 -4.91
C ALA A 21 -4.30 2.55 -3.63
N MET A 22 -3.60 1.78 -2.78
CA MET A 22 -4.11 1.37 -1.47
C MET A 22 -4.42 2.57 -0.57
N LEU A 23 -3.57 3.61 -0.55
CA LEU A 23 -3.85 4.82 0.22
C LEU A 23 -5.13 5.52 -0.23
N VAL A 24 -5.36 5.62 -1.54
CA VAL A 24 -6.54 6.30 -2.09
C VAL A 24 -7.81 5.47 -1.87
N VAL A 25 -7.74 4.16 -2.07
CA VAL A 25 -8.89 3.25 -1.95
C VAL A 25 -9.30 3.05 -0.49
N PHE A 26 -8.33 2.82 0.40
CA PHE A 26 -8.59 2.53 1.82
C PHE A 26 -8.56 3.77 2.71
N LEU A 27 -8.75 4.96 2.12
CA LEU A 27 -8.84 6.19 2.90
C LEU A 27 -9.99 6.06 3.91
N PRO A 28 -9.82 6.44 5.19
CA PRO A 28 -10.84 6.20 6.22
C PRO A 28 -12.22 6.81 5.88
N VAL A 29 -12.23 7.90 5.12
CA VAL A 29 -13.45 8.54 4.61
C VAL A 29 -14.26 7.64 3.65
N ASN A 30 -13.62 6.63 3.04
CA ASN A 30 -14.26 5.67 2.16
C ASN A 30 -14.90 4.50 2.95
N ALA A 31 -14.63 4.34 4.24
CA ALA A 31 -15.21 3.25 5.03
C ALA A 31 -16.76 3.29 5.07
N PRO A 32 -17.41 4.45 5.26
CA PRO A 32 -18.88 4.55 5.13
C PRO A 32 -19.38 4.23 3.72
N LEU A 33 -18.66 4.67 2.68
CA LEU A 33 -19.02 4.34 1.28
C LEU A 33 -18.95 2.85 1.01
N PHE A 34 -17.99 2.15 1.61
CA PHE A 34 -17.87 0.71 1.53
C PHE A 34 -19.01 0.00 2.25
N LEU A 35 -19.38 0.46 3.46
CA LEU A 35 -20.55 -0.07 4.18
C LEU A 35 -21.82 0.06 3.34
N LEU A 36 -22.07 1.24 2.76
CA LEU A 36 -23.21 1.48 1.87
C LEU A 36 -23.18 0.59 0.62
N ALA A 37 -22.01 0.38 0.02
CA ALA A 37 -21.86 -0.50 -1.13
C ALA A 37 -22.15 -1.97 -0.78
N VAL A 38 -21.72 -2.43 0.39
CA VAL A 38 -21.95 -3.80 0.86
C VAL A 38 -23.42 -4.01 1.24
N GLU A 39 -24.05 -3.01 1.86
CA GLU A 39 -25.48 -3.01 2.13
C GLU A 39 -26.31 -3.01 0.84
N ALA A 40 -25.88 -2.26 -0.19
CA ALA A 40 -26.49 -2.30 -1.52
C ALA A 40 -26.34 -3.66 -2.24
N MET A 41 -25.37 -4.49 -1.81
CA MET A 41 -25.18 -5.86 -2.30
C MET A 41 -25.96 -6.90 -1.49
N ASP A 42 -26.80 -6.48 -0.53
CA ASP A 42 -27.57 -7.34 0.38
C ASP A 42 -26.68 -8.27 1.22
N ILE A 43 -25.44 -7.84 1.47
CA ILE A 43 -24.48 -8.57 2.30
C ILE A 43 -24.54 -7.97 3.70
N THR A 44 -25.02 -8.74 4.67
CA THR A 44 -25.03 -8.31 6.07
C THR A 44 -23.64 -8.45 6.69
N ILE A 45 -22.98 -7.34 6.95
CA ILE A 45 -21.76 -7.31 7.77
C ILE A 45 -22.17 -7.41 9.25
N ASN A 46 -21.93 -8.55 9.88
CA ASN A 46 -22.22 -8.76 11.31
C ASN A 46 -21.12 -8.17 12.23
N SER A 47 -20.41 -7.14 11.76
CA SER A 47 -19.31 -6.48 12.47
C SER A 47 -19.72 -5.06 12.81
N PRO A 48 -19.26 -4.50 13.95
CA PRO A 48 -19.53 -3.10 14.26
C PRO A 48 -18.93 -2.15 13.20
N ASP A 49 -19.61 -1.06 12.88
CA ASP A 49 -19.15 -0.07 11.88
C ASP A 49 -17.75 0.50 12.20
N TRP A 50 -17.47 0.70 13.49
CA TRP A 50 -16.15 1.17 13.95
C TRP A 50 -15.03 0.19 13.62
N PHE A 51 -15.33 -1.12 13.56
CA PHE A 51 -14.37 -2.16 13.21
C PHE A 51 -14.01 -2.11 11.71
N VAL A 52 -14.97 -1.78 10.85
CA VAL A 52 -14.74 -1.58 9.41
C VAL A 52 -13.87 -0.35 9.19
N GLY A 53 -14.16 0.76 9.90
CA GLY A 53 -13.32 1.95 9.89
C GLY A 53 -11.88 1.68 10.36
N LEU A 54 -11.72 0.91 11.45
CA LEU A 54 -10.40 0.50 11.96
C LEU A 54 -9.64 -0.37 10.95
N SER A 55 -10.35 -1.26 10.25
CA SER A 55 -9.78 -2.11 9.21
C SER A 55 -9.26 -1.28 8.04
N PHE A 56 -10.04 -0.31 7.56
CA PHE A 56 -9.62 0.65 6.53
C PHE A 56 -8.40 1.47 6.98
N LEU A 57 -8.39 1.95 8.22
CA LEU A 57 -7.26 2.68 8.78
C LEU A 57 -5.97 1.83 8.81
N SER A 58 -6.06 0.57 9.23
CA SER A 58 -4.90 -0.32 9.25
C SER A 58 -4.36 -0.62 7.84
N LEU A 59 -5.25 -0.87 6.87
CA LEU A 59 -4.89 -1.06 5.46
C LEU A 59 -4.28 0.21 4.84
N PHE A 60 -4.80 1.39 5.20
CA PHE A 60 -4.23 2.68 4.80
C PHE A 60 -2.81 2.85 5.31
N ILE A 61 -2.56 2.55 6.60
CA ILE A 61 -1.21 2.62 7.19
C ILE A 61 -0.27 1.64 6.48
N ILE A 62 -0.70 0.41 6.22
CA ILE A 62 0.09 -0.59 5.49
C ILE A 62 0.38 -0.12 4.07
N GLY A 63 -0.61 0.44 3.38
CA GLY A 63 -0.47 1.03 2.05
C GLY A 63 0.52 2.20 2.05
N GLY A 64 0.47 3.04 3.08
CA GLY A 64 1.41 4.14 3.31
C GLY A 64 2.82 3.67 3.52
N ILE A 65 3.02 2.68 4.40
CA ILE A 65 4.33 2.03 4.57
C ILE A 65 4.79 1.47 3.22
N LEU A 66 3.95 0.76 2.46
CA LEU A 66 4.36 0.20 1.18
C LEU A 66 4.71 1.27 0.11
N ALA A 67 3.98 2.39 0.10
CA ALA A 67 4.17 3.51 -0.83
C ALA A 67 5.43 4.34 -0.51
N PHE A 68 5.68 4.56 0.77
CA PHE A 68 6.74 5.44 1.27
C PHE A 68 7.96 4.69 1.78
N MET A 69 7.91 3.36 1.97
CA MET A 69 9.05 2.57 2.42
C MET A 69 10.18 2.80 1.42
N PRO A 70 11.21 3.56 1.81
CA PRO A 70 12.36 3.74 0.98
C PRO A 70 12.96 2.35 0.83
N ARG A 71 13.44 2.00 -0.37
CA ARG A 71 14.50 1.00 -0.44
C ARG A 71 15.67 1.64 0.30
N ILE A 72 15.72 1.51 1.62
CA ILE A 72 16.92 1.76 2.39
C ILE A 72 17.87 0.73 1.80
N SER A 73 18.70 1.20 0.88
CA SER A 73 19.82 0.44 0.37
C SER A 73 20.82 0.44 1.51
N LEU A 74 20.46 -0.23 2.61
CA LEU A 74 21.31 -0.47 3.77
C LEU A 74 22.62 -1.09 3.27
N MET A 75 22.51 -1.93 2.25
CA MET A 75 23.64 -2.50 1.51
C MET A 75 24.51 -1.47 0.76
N ARG A 76 23.97 -0.33 0.31
CA ARG A 76 24.80 0.76 -0.25
C ARG A 76 25.47 1.58 0.86
N LEU A 77 24.78 1.80 1.97
CA LEU A 77 25.34 2.50 3.13
C LEU A 77 26.52 1.74 3.76
N PHE A 78 26.50 0.39 3.72
CA PHE A 78 27.61 -0.46 4.15
C PHE A 78 28.67 -0.70 3.06
N GLN A 79 28.43 -0.32 1.80
CA GLN A 79 29.43 -0.37 0.73
C GLN A 79 30.32 0.87 0.68
N ASP A 80 29.82 2.04 1.13
CA ASP A 80 30.60 3.29 1.17
C ASP A 80 31.64 3.34 2.31
N GLY A 81 31.64 2.36 3.22
CA GLY A 81 32.64 2.22 4.29
C GLY A 81 33.98 1.60 3.86
N THR A 82 34.14 1.25 2.59
CA THR A 82 35.36 0.65 2.03
C THR A 82 35.91 1.45 0.85
N HIS A 83 36.08 2.76 1.04
CA HIS A 83 36.99 3.57 0.23
C HIS A 83 38.23 3.88 1.08
N PRO A 84 39.45 3.54 0.63
CA PRO A 84 40.69 3.79 1.37
C PRO A 84 40.95 5.29 1.61
#